data_AF-A0A659SC81-F1
#
_entry.id   AF-A0A659SC81-F1
#
_cell.length_a   1.000
_cell.length_b   1.000
_cell.length_c   1.000
_cell.angle_alpha   90.00
_cell.angle_beta   90.00
_cell.angle_gamma   90.00
#
_symmetry.space_group_name_H-M   'P 1'
#
loop_
_entity.id
_entity.type
_entity.pdbx_description
1 polymer ?
#
loop_
_entity_poly.entity_id
_entity_poly.type
_entity_poly.pdbx_seq_one_letter_code
_entity_poly.pdbx_strand_id
1 'polypeptide(L)' 'NRAAEATPANFPLRGPVGNTARDILGGLRSACTYVGASRLKELTKRTTFIRVQEQENRIFNSL' A
#
# COMPACT_ATOMS: atom_id res chain seq x y z
N ASN A 1 0.66 29.49 15.14
CA ASN A 1 1.76 29.05 14.24
C ASN A 1 1.22 28.04 13.24
N ARG A 2 1.19 28.39 11.94
CA ARG A 2 0.83 27.44 10.87
C ARG A 2 2.09 26.64 10.52
N ALA A 3 2.19 25.40 10.97
CA ALA A 3 3.16 24.46 10.42
C ALA A 3 2.68 24.09 9.02
N ALA A 4 3.46 24.42 7.99
CA ALA A 4 3.14 24.01 6.63
C ALA A 4 3.34 22.48 6.54
N GLU A 5 2.23 21.75 6.56
CA GLU A 5 2.17 20.27 6.58
C GLU A 5 2.49 19.63 5.22
N ALA A 6 2.67 20.44 4.17
CA ALA A 6 2.97 19.98 2.82
C ALA A 6 4.04 20.86 2.16
N THR A 7 5.12 20.23 1.73
CA THR A 7 6.09 20.82 0.80
C THR A 7 5.62 20.54 -0.63
N PRO A 8 5.52 21.56 -1.50
CA PRO A 8 5.13 21.33 -2.89
C PRO A 8 6.20 20.50 -3.60
N ALA A 9 5.84 19.27 -3.97
CA ALA A 9 6.68 18.36 -4.74
C ALA A 9 6.04 18.12 -6.10
N ASN A 10 6.82 18.28 -7.16
CA ASN A 10 6.38 17.96 -8.51
C ASN A 10 6.59 16.48 -8.77
N PHE A 11 5.56 15.79 -9.26
CA PHE A 11 5.61 14.38 -9.57
C PHE A 11 5.46 14.15 -11.08
N PRO A 12 6.15 13.15 -11.65
CA PRO A 12 5.94 12.75 -13.03
C PRO A 12 4.52 12.21 -13.23
N LEU A 13 3.94 12.51 -14.39
CA LEU A 13 2.63 12.01 -14.77
C LEU A 13 2.66 10.49 -14.90
N ARG A 14 1.79 9.80 -14.16
CA ARG A 14 1.74 8.32 -14.10
C ARG A 14 0.92 7.68 -15.23
N GLY A 15 0.41 8.48 -16.17
CA GLY A 15 -0.48 8.02 -17.23
C GLY A 15 -1.93 7.80 -16.77
N PRO A 16 -2.72 7.00 -17.51
CA PRO A 16 -4.14 6.80 -17.22
C PRO A 16 -4.39 6.15 -15.84
N VAL A 17 -5.35 6.68 -15.09
CA VAL A 17 -5.76 6.17 -13.77
C VAL A 17 -6.16 4.69 -13.80
N GLY A 18 -6.71 4.22 -14.92
CA GLY A 18 -7.13 2.81 -15.08
C GLY A 18 -5.99 1.81 -14.87
N ASN A 19 -4.75 2.17 -15.21
CA ASN A 19 -3.58 1.31 -15.00
C ASN A 19 -3.32 1.14 -13.50
N THR A 20 -3.20 2.25 -12.78
CA THR A 20 -2.98 2.24 -11.32
C THR A 20 -4.13 1.54 -10.58
N ALA A 21 -5.38 1.75 -11.00
CA ALA A 21 -6.53 1.06 -10.40
C ALA A 21 -6.43 -0.47 -10.58
N ARG A 22 -6.00 -0.93 -11.76
CA ARG A 22 -5.81 -2.36 -12.03
C ARG A 22 -4.68 -2.96 -11.20
N ASP A 23 -3.58 -2.23 -11.00
CA ASP A 23 -2.46 -2.68 -10.16
C ASP A 23 -2.90 -2.83 -8.70
N ILE A 24 -3.62 -1.84 -8.16
CA ILE A 24 -4.18 -1.89 -6.79
C ILE A 24 -5.12 -3.09 -6.63
N LEU A 25 -6.02 -3.30 -7.59
CA LEU A 25 -6.95 -4.44 -7.57
C LEU A 25 -6.22 -5.79 -7.74
N GLY A 26 -5.10 -5.81 -8.45
CA GLY A 26 -4.20 -6.96 -8.56
C GLY A 26 -3.61 -7.33 -7.20
N GLY A 27 -2.99 -6.36 -6.51
CA GLY A 27 -2.40 -6.56 -5.18
C GLY A 27 -3.43 -6.94 -4.11
N LEU A 28 -4.63 -6.34 -4.17
CA LEU A 28 -5.72 -6.69 -3.28
C LEU A 28 -6.17 -8.14 -3.48
N ARG A 29 -6.30 -8.60 -4.73
CA ARG A 29 -6.68 -9.99 -5.04
C ARG A 29 -5.63 -10.96 -4.56
N SER A 30 -4.34 -10.70 -4.78
CA SER A 30 -3.28 -11.56 -4.28
C SER A 30 -3.29 -11.64 -2.75
N ALA A 31 -3.49 -10.51 -2.06
CA ALA A 31 -3.61 -10.49 -0.60
C ALA A 31 -4.81 -11.33 -0.10
N CYS A 32 -5.98 -11.18 -0.74
CA CYS A 32 -7.16 -12.00 -0.44
C CYS A 32 -6.90 -13.50 -0.63
N THR A 33 -6.13 -13.90 -1.66
CA THR A 33 -5.70 -15.29 -1.84
C THR A 33 -4.83 -15.77 -0.70
N TYR A 34 -3.83 -14.99 -0.25
CA TYR A 34 -2.93 -15.38 0.85
C TYR A 34 -3.65 -15.66 2.17
N VAL A 35 -4.67 -14.88 2.48
CA VAL A 35 -5.44 -15.00 3.74
C VAL A 35 -6.71 -15.85 3.59
N GLY A 36 -6.95 -16.40 2.40
CA GLY A 36 -8.13 -17.22 2.11
C GLY A 36 -9.46 -16.46 2.26
N ALA A 37 -9.50 -15.18 1.90
CA ALA A 37 -10.72 -14.37 1.90
C ALA A 37 -11.36 -14.35 0.50
N SER A 38 -12.61 -14.82 0.40
CA SER A 38 -13.34 -14.80 -0.88
C SER A 38 -13.99 -13.46 -1.18
N ARG A 39 -14.18 -12.62 -0.14
CA ARG A 39 -14.82 -11.31 -0.22
C ARG A 39 -14.07 -10.31 0.66
N LEU A 40 -14.08 -9.03 0.28
CA LEU A 40 -13.46 -7.94 1.04
C LEU A 40 -13.93 -7.86 2.50
N LYS A 41 -15.21 -8.16 2.77
CA LYS A 41 -15.75 -8.20 4.15
C LYS A 41 -15.16 -9.30 5.03
N GLU A 42 -14.54 -10.32 4.42
CA GLU A 42 -13.91 -11.44 5.13
C GLU A 42 -12.43 -11.14 5.39
N LEU A 43 -11.82 -10.24 4.62
CA LEU A 43 -10.42 -9.86 4.75
C LEU A 43 -10.09 -9.37 6.16
N THR A 44 -10.91 -8.46 6.69
CA THR A 44 -10.70 -7.91 8.05
C THR A 44 -10.89 -8.93 9.17
N LYS A 45 -11.59 -10.05 8.90
CA LYS A 45 -11.84 -11.10 9.88
C LYS A 45 -10.79 -12.21 9.85
N ARG A 46 -10.19 -12.45 8.68
CA ARG A 46 -9.25 -13.57 8.43
C ARG A 46 -7.79 -13.15 8.46
N THR A 47 -7.48 -11.87 8.23
CA THR A 47 -6.10 -11.39 8.22
C THR A 47 -5.56 -11.28 9.65
N THR A 48 -4.43 -11.94 9.91
CA THR A 48 -3.64 -11.75 11.13
C THR A 48 -2.38 -10.95 10.80
N PHE A 49 -2.13 -9.89 11.55
CA PHE A 49 -0.90 -9.11 11.42
C PHE A 49 0.13 -9.60 12.42
N ILE A 50 1.37 -9.72 11.95
CA ILE A 50 2.51 -10.07 12.78
C ILE A 50 3.42 -8.85 12.85
N ARG A 51 3.85 -8.48 14.06
CA ARG A 51 4.81 -7.40 14.26
C ARG A 51 6.20 -7.90 13.92
N VAL A 52 6.85 -7.25 12.96
CA VAL A 52 8.25 -7.49 12.61
C VAL A 52 9.15 -6.51 13.38
N GLN A 53 10.28 -6.99 13.92
CA GLN A 53 11.25 -6.20 14.69
C GLN A 53 12.32 -5.56 13.80
N GLU A 54 12.65 -6.19 12.67
CA GLU A 54 13.67 -5.75 11.72
C GLU A 54 13.02 -5.32 10.40
N GLN A 55 13.13 -4.04 10.07
CA GLN A 55 12.65 -3.51 8.78
C GLN A 55 13.79 -3.62 7.76
N GLU A 56 13.71 -4.57 6.83
CA GLU A 56 14.52 -4.59 5.59
C GLU A 56 14.10 -3.45 4.63
N ASN A 57 13.65 -2.31 5.15
CA ASN A 57 13.25 -1.17 4.33
C ASN A 57 14.48 -0.34 3.97
N ARG A 58 15.25 -0.83 3.00
CA ARG A 58 16.48 -0.17 2.51
C ARG A 58 16.21 1.16 1.80
N ILE A 59 14.95 1.51 1.55
CA ILE A 59 14.54 2.72 0.83
C ILE A 59 14.88 3.99 1.63
N PHE A 60 15.02 3.88 2.96
CA PHE A 60 15.36 5.01 3.83
C PHE A 60 16.83 5.01 4.31
N ASN A 61 17.64 4.02 3.93
CA ASN A 61 19.06 3.94 4.33
C ASN A 61 19.99 4.87 3.52
N SER A 62 19.46 5.64 2.57
CA SER A 62 20.23 6.52 1.69
C SER A 62 19.85 8.01 1.83
N LEU A 63 19.40 8.44 3.02
CA LEU A 63 19.30 9.86 3.38
C LEU A 63 20.51 10.27 4.23
#